data_AF-A0A329L2Y6-F1
#
_entry.id   AF-A0A329L2Y6-F1
#
_cell.length_a   1.000
_cell.length_b   1.000
_cell.length_c   1.000
_cell.angle_alpha   90.00
_cell.angle_beta   90.00
_cell.angle_gamma   90.00
#
_symmetry.space_group_name_H-M   'P 1'
#
loop_
_entity.id
_entity.type
_entity.pdbx_description
1 polymer ?
#
loop_
_entity_poly.entity_id
_entity_poly.type
_entity_poly.pdbx_seq_one_letter_code
_entity_poly.pdbx_strand_id
1 'polypeptide(L)'
;MRPIRCLRRFCRNEAGSFHVESALLMPVVFWFTLAMLGLGFLAYEKGDLIQAAYEWSERSAYVWKDSHKDAVSGAFVYQDMDDVYAGMVSEGLGWLRASLSGFRQADIALPGLQVSGQSLSGRKLWRSSQGLDGNISGKGSYFNRVLEGEVRADWSREWSSWVQNILSPQGRQLEEGASVYVADPVEFLRTVELVSTYASKLKSRFSSPEEASKALRQLLPGEAQPVIIKSEAQAKAYLQQLLHANGTSLETPYGNRVIDVLDADGFAHEAKYTVNKTDAKLQIQKDAELIRTGKVKGVVWHFFLVQKTGKFDTTPALLRELAENGIMVVYHQ
;
A
#
# COMPACT_ATOMS: atom_id res chain seq x y z
N MET A 1 -21.57 64.99 -54.31
CA MET A 1 -21.60 63.55 -54.64
C MET A 1 -20.45 63.17 -55.58
N ARG A 2 -19.22 62.94 -55.08
CA ARG A 2 -18.05 62.49 -55.86
C ARG A 2 -17.10 61.45 -55.20
N PRO A 3 -17.32 60.86 -53.99
CA PRO A 3 -16.34 59.93 -53.43
C PRO A 3 -16.43 58.48 -53.98
N ILE A 4 -17.57 58.08 -54.56
CA ILE A 4 -17.85 56.67 -54.90
C ILE A 4 -17.07 56.18 -56.15
N ARG A 5 -16.67 57.08 -57.06
CA ARG A 5 -15.92 56.69 -58.28
C ARG A 5 -14.44 56.37 -58.01
N CYS A 6 -13.82 56.92 -56.97
CA CYS A 6 -12.41 56.66 -56.65
C CYS A 6 -12.21 55.27 -56.02
N LEU A 7 -13.10 54.86 -55.09
CA LEU A 7 -13.09 53.52 -54.50
C LEU A 7 -13.24 52.42 -55.55
N ARG A 8 -14.13 52.63 -56.55
CA ARG A 8 -14.34 51.65 -57.63
C ARG A 8 -13.16 51.54 -58.60
N ARG A 9 -12.27 52.54 -58.66
CA ARG A 9 -11.04 52.51 -59.49
C ARG A 9 -9.88 51.88 -58.72
N PHE A 10 -9.86 52.02 -57.39
CA PHE A 10 -8.88 51.38 -56.51
C PHE A 10 -9.09 49.85 -56.43
N CYS A 11 -10.34 49.39 -56.32
CA CYS A 11 -10.67 47.95 -56.37
C CYS A 11 -10.51 47.28 -57.75
N ARG A 12 -10.20 48.04 -58.80
CA ARG A 12 -10.11 47.54 -60.19
C ARG A 12 -8.70 47.61 -60.76
N ASN A 13 -7.73 48.03 -59.93
CA ASN A 13 -6.34 48.24 -60.33
C ASN A 13 -5.49 47.08 -59.82
N GLU A 14 -5.23 46.11 -60.70
CA GLU A 14 -4.47 44.88 -60.43
C GLU A 14 -3.04 45.14 -59.91
N ALA A 15 -2.46 46.30 -60.24
CA ALA A 15 -1.07 46.66 -59.88
C ALA A 15 -0.80 46.76 -58.37
N GLY A 16 -1.82 47.02 -57.56
CA GLY A 16 -1.71 47.05 -56.09
C GLY A 16 -2.11 45.73 -55.42
N SER A 17 -2.78 44.84 -56.15
CA SER A 17 -3.32 43.57 -55.62
C SER A 17 -2.20 42.67 -55.12
N PHE A 18 -1.12 42.54 -55.89
CA PHE A 18 0.02 41.67 -55.54
C PHE A 18 0.72 42.10 -54.25
N HIS A 19 0.85 43.40 -53.99
CA HIS A 19 1.46 43.92 -52.77
C HIS A 19 0.57 43.73 -51.55
N VAL A 20 -0.75 43.93 -51.70
CA VAL A 20 -1.72 43.73 -50.61
C VAL A 20 -1.87 42.25 -50.29
N GLU A 21 -1.91 41.40 -51.31
CA GLU A 21 -1.96 39.94 -51.17
C GLU A 21 -0.68 39.41 -50.49
N SER A 22 0.50 39.86 -50.91
CA SER A 22 1.76 39.50 -50.26
C SER A 22 1.86 40.02 -48.82
N ALA A 23 1.39 41.24 -48.56
CA ALA A 23 1.40 41.86 -47.23
C ALA A 23 0.41 41.19 -46.25
N LEU A 24 -0.62 40.51 -46.74
CA LEU A 24 -1.60 39.81 -45.92
C LEU A 24 -1.29 38.31 -45.79
N LEU A 25 -0.76 37.69 -46.85
CA LEU A 25 -0.34 36.29 -46.84
C LEU A 25 0.82 36.03 -45.87
N MET A 26 1.85 36.88 -45.87
CA MET A 26 3.04 36.64 -45.05
C MET A 26 2.74 36.61 -43.54
N PRO A 27 1.98 37.57 -42.96
CA PRO A 27 1.55 37.50 -41.56
C PRO A 27 0.63 36.31 -41.27
N VAL A 28 -0.29 35.97 -42.18
CA VAL A 28 -1.21 34.83 -41.98
C VAL A 28 -0.44 33.52 -41.94
N VAL A 29 0.49 33.30 -42.88
CA VAL A 29 1.35 32.12 -42.88
C VAL A 29 2.22 32.10 -41.62
N PHE A 30 2.79 33.24 -41.23
CA PHE A 30 3.58 33.33 -39.99
C PHE A 30 2.76 32.93 -38.76
N TRP A 31 1.58 33.50 -38.55
CA TRP A 31 0.70 33.13 -37.44
C TRP A 31 0.27 31.67 -37.48
N PHE A 32 0.02 31.13 -38.67
CA PHE A 32 -0.32 29.71 -38.82
C PHE A 32 0.86 28.81 -38.45
N THR A 33 2.08 29.14 -38.88
CA THR A 33 3.29 28.39 -38.48
C THR A 33 3.54 28.48 -36.97
N LEU A 34 3.33 29.65 -36.37
CA LEU A 34 3.43 29.82 -34.92
C LEU A 34 2.38 29.01 -34.17
N ALA A 35 1.14 28.95 -34.69
CA ALA A 35 0.07 28.14 -34.13
C ALA A 35 0.38 26.63 -34.21
N MET A 36 0.92 26.14 -35.34
CA MET A 36 1.36 24.75 -35.46
C MET A 36 2.50 24.42 -34.50
N LEU A 37 3.49 25.32 -34.35
CA LEU A 37 4.56 25.16 -33.37
C LEU A 37 4.02 25.13 -31.94
N GLY A 38 3.09 26.02 -31.61
CA GLY A 38 2.43 26.06 -30.31
C GLY A 38 1.71 24.73 -30.02
N LEU A 39 0.91 24.23 -30.95
CA LEU A 39 0.22 22.94 -30.82
C LEU A 39 1.19 21.76 -30.67
N GLY A 40 2.28 21.75 -31.44
CA GLY A 40 3.32 20.74 -31.33
C GLY A 40 3.97 20.73 -29.94
N PHE A 41 4.20 21.91 -29.36
CA PHE A 41 4.72 22.02 -28.02
C PHE A 41 3.71 21.55 -26.96
N LEU A 42 2.41 21.85 -27.10
CA LEU A 42 1.40 21.34 -26.16
C LEU A 42 1.31 19.81 -26.21
N ALA A 43 1.40 19.24 -27.41
CA ALA A 43 1.44 17.79 -27.58
C ALA A 43 2.70 17.18 -26.93
N TYR A 44 3.83 17.88 -27.01
CA TYR A 44 5.07 17.46 -26.35
C TYR A 44 4.95 17.48 -24.82
N GLU A 45 4.45 18.57 -24.21
CA GLU A 45 4.24 18.63 -22.75
C GLU A 45 3.32 17.52 -22.25
N LYS A 46 2.28 17.18 -23.02
CA LYS A 46 1.40 16.04 -22.73
C LYS A 46 2.12 14.70 -22.84
N GLY A 47 2.87 14.50 -23.92
CA GLY A 47 3.62 13.26 -24.14
C GLY A 47 4.66 13.00 -23.05
N ASP A 48 5.36 14.05 -22.62
CA ASP A 48 6.35 13.97 -21.55
C ASP A 48 5.72 13.54 -20.21
N LEU A 49 4.56 14.09 -19.84
CA LEU A 49 3.88 13.72 -18.59
C LEU A 49 3.36 12.27 -18.62
N ILE A 50 2.83 11.83 -19.77
CA ILE A 50 2.39 10.44 -19.97
C ILE A 50 3.59 9.49 -19.88
N GLN A 51 4.72 9.83 -20.51
CA GLN A 51 5.93 9.03 -20.43
C GLN A 51 6.43 8.91 -18.99
N ALA A 52 6.46 10.02 -18.24
CA ALA A 52 6.83 9.99 -16.83
C ALA A 52 5.87 9.11 -15.98
N ALA A 53 4.58 9.11 -16.31
CA ALA A 53 3.59 8.23 -15.67
C ALA A 53 3.86 6.75 -15.97
N TYR A 54 4.18 6.41 -17.22
CA TYR A 54 4.55 5.04 -17.60
C TYR A 54 5.85 4.60 -16.96
N GLU A 55 6.91 5.41 -17.03
CA GLU A 55 8.22 5.06 -16.45
C GLU A 55 8.12 4.78 -14.95
N TRP A 56 7.38 5.62 -14.21
CA TRP A 56 7.17 5.36 -12.78
C TRP A 56 6.34 4.11 -12.53
N SER A 57 5.29 3.88 -13.31
CA SER A 57 4.41 2.73 -13.15
C SER A 57 5.14 1.42 -13.46
N GLU A 58 5.96 1.39 -14.52
CA GLU A 58 6.80 0.25 -14.89
C GLU A 58 7.89 -0.01 -13.84
N ARG A 59 8.61 1.01 -13.38
CA ARG A 59 9.63 0.86 -12.32
C ARG A 59 8.99 0.33 -11.03
N SER A 60 7.83 0.87 -10.67
CA SER A 60 7.07 0.40 -9.50
C SER A 60 6.62 -1.04 -9.63
N ALA A 61 6.10 -1.44 -10.80
CA ALA A 61 5.69 -2.81 -11.06
C ALA A 61 6.88 -3.78 -11.08
N TYR A 62 8.03 -3.36 -11.60
CA TYR A 62 9.25 -4.16 -11.67
C TYR A 62 9.86 -4.43 -10.28
N VAL A 63 9.92 -3.40 -9.44
CA VAL A 63 10.45 -3.46 -8.08
C VAL A 63 9.50 -4.16 -7.12
N TRP A 64 8.22 -4.31 -7.48
CA TRP A 64 7.15 -4.73 -6.58
C TRP A 64 7.45 -5.95 -5.70
N LYS A 65 8.24 -6.90 -6.21
CA LYS A 65 8.64 -8.12 -5.48
C LYS A 65 9.39 -7.83 -4.18
N ASP A 66 10.17 -6.76 -4.11
CA ASP A 66 11.04 -6.50 -2.98
C ASP A 66 11.10 -4.99 -2.71
N SER A 67 10.81 -4.61 -1.48
CA SER A 67 10.88 -3.21 -1.08
C SER A 67 12.32 -2.67 -1.19
N HIS A 68 13.35 -3.49 -1.02
CA HIS A 68 14.75 -3.04 -0.94
C HIS A 68 15.43 -2.91 -2.32
N LYS A 69 14.75 -3.28 -3.40
CA LYS A 69 15.23 -3.06 -4.77
C LYS A 69 15.24 -1.58 -5.11
N ASP A 70 16.33 -1.13 -5.71
CA ASP A 70 16.40 0.21 -6.28
C ASP A 70 15.53 0.29 -7.56
N ALA A 71 14.73 1.35 -7.66
CA ALA A 71 13.77 1.53 -8.75
C ALA A 71 14.39 1.97 -10.07
N VAL A 72 15.59 2.54 -10.03
CA VAL A 72 16.29 3.01 -11.24
C VAL A 72 17.26 1.96 -11.75
N SER A 73 18.11 1.41 -10.89
CA SER A 73 19.13 0.42 -11.29
C SER A 73 18.67 -1.03 -11.19
N GLY A 74 17.60 -1.32 -10.45
CA GLY A 74 17.18 -2.69 -10.13
C GLY A 74 18.14 -3.42 -9.18
N ALA A 75 19.18 -2.75 -8.66
CA ALA A 75 20.13 -3.34 -7.74
C ALA A 75 19.46 -3.70 -6.41
N PHE A 76 19.87 -4.82 -5.82
CA PHE A 76 19.43 -5.23 -4.49
C PHE A 76 20.54 -5.96 -3.76
N VAL A 77 20.48 -5.89 -2.42
CA VAL A 77 21.39 -6.62 -1.53
C VAL A 77 20.67 -7.89 -1.10
N TYR A 78 21.26 -9.06 -1.36
CA TYR A 78 20.63 -10.35 -1.08
C TYR A 78 20.30 -10.58 0.41
N GLN A 79 21.00 -9.90 1.32
CA GLN A 79 20.80 -10.03 2.76
C GLN A 79 19.57 -9.26 3.29
N ASP A 80 19.07 -8.27 2.53
CA ASP A 80 17.98 -7.39 2.96
C ASP A 80 16.68 -7.67 2.19
N MET A 81 16.57 -8.80 1.51
CA MET A 81 15.36 -9.11 0.73
C MET A 81 14.15 -9.26 1.66
N ASP A 82 13.02 -8.70 1.22
CA ASP A 82 11.74 -8.95 1.89
C ASP A 82 11.49 -10.47 1.97
N ASP A 83 11.03 -10.94 3.14
CA ASP A 83 10.60 -12.34 3.28
C ASP A 83 9.46 -12.61 2.30
N VAL A 84 9.42 -13.84 1.77
CA VAL A 84 8.44 -14.29 0.79
C VAL A 84 7.03 -14.00 1.29
N TYR A 85 6.75 -14.18 2.59
CA TYR A 85 5.43 -13.95 3.19
C TYR A 85 5.18 -12.53 3.71
N ALA A 86 6.14 -11.61 3.56
CA ALA A 86 6.05 -10.27 4.15
C ALA A 86 4.81 -9.49 3.67
N GLY A 87 4.41 -9.64 2.40
CA GLY A 87 3.17 -9.02 1.88
C GLY A 87 1.92 -9.53 2.60
N MET A 88 1.75 -10.84 2.69
CA MET A 88 0.59 -11.46 3.36
C MET A 88 0.54 -11.14 4.87
N VAL A 89 1.70 -11.10 5.53
CA VAL A 89 1.78 -10.84 6.97
C VAL A 89 1.61 -9.36 7.30
N SER A 90 2.25 -8.46 6.54
CA SER A 90 2.18 -7.01 6.79
C SER A 90 0.86 -6.37 6.36
N GLU A 91 0.18 -6.94 5.36
CA GLU A 91 -1.09 -6.44 4.83
C GLU A 91 -2.28 -7.27 5.32
N GLY A 92 -2.02 -8.35 6.07
CA GLY A 92 -3.03 -9.20 6.70
C GLY A 92 -4.03 -9.79 5.70
N LEU A 93 -5.31 -9.89 6.08
CA LEU A 93 -6.40 -10.21 5.14
C LEU A 93 -6.87 -8.96 4.35
N GLY A 94 -6.16 -7.84 4.44
CA GLY A 94 -6.47 -6.60 3.71
C GLY A 94 -6.42 -6.79 2.19
N TRP A 95 -5.55 -7.66 1.69
CA TRP A 95 -5.50 -8.03 0.27
C TRP A 95 -6.80 -8.71 -0.18
N LEU A 96 -7.42 -9.56 0.66
CA LEU A 96 -8.72 -10.18 0.35
C LEU A 96 -9.82 -9.13 0.27
N ARG A 97 -9.83 -8.16 1.20
CA ARG A 97 -10.78 -7.04 1.15
C ARG A 97 -10.57 -6.21 -0.12
N ALA A 98 -9.35 -5.79 -0.41
CA ALA A 98 -8.99 -5.07 -1.63
C ALA A 98 -9.46 -5.83 -2.89
N SER A 99 -9.23 -7.14 -2.92
CA SER A 99 -9.57 -8.01 -4.03
C SER A 99 -11.09 -8.21 -4.23
N LEU A 100 -11.87 -8.24 -3.15
CA LEU A 100 -13.33 -8.48 -3.20
C LEU A 100 -14.13 -7.21 -3.46
N SER A 101 -13.65 -6.04 -3.04
CA SER A 101 -14.33 -4.76 -3.23
C SER A 101 -13.68 -3.84 -4.27
N GLY A 102 -12.62 -4.30 -4.94
CA GLY A 102 -11.80 -3.45 -5.85
C GLY A 102 -11.14 -2.28 -5.12
N PHE A 103 -10.89 -2.43 -3.82
CA PHE A 103 -10.41 -1.34 -2.97
C PHE A 103 -8.93 -1.09 -3.20
N ARG A 104 -8.57 0.19 -3.13
CA ARG A 104 -7.20 0.71 -3.25
C ARG A 104 -6.38 0.27 -2.03
N GLN A 105 -5.23 -0.36 -2.24
CA GLN A 105 -4.48 -1.00 -1.15
C GLN A 105 -3.39 -0.09 -0.59
N ALA A 106 -2.77 0.77 -1.41
CA ALA A 106 -1.80 1.75 -0.96
C ALA A 106 -1.76 2.95 -1.90
N ASP A 107 -1.64 4.15 -1.31
CA ASP A 107 -1.57 5.42 -2.03
C ASP A 107 -0.35 6.21 -1.58
N ILE A 108 0.27 6.91 -2.52
CA ILE A 108 1.26 7.95 -2.28
C ILE A 108 0.81 9.24 -2.96
N ALA A 109 1.12 10.40 -2.37
CA ALA A 109 0.85 11.71 -2.95
C ALA A 109 2.13 12.54 -3.01
N LEU A 110 2.42 13.14 -4.16
CA LEU A 110 3.60 13.99 -4.38
C LEU A 110 3.20 15.47 -4.58
N PRO A 111 4.02 16.45 -4.17
CA PRO A 111 5.23 16.32 -3.36
C PRO A 111 4.85 16.26 -1.87
N GLY A 112 4.97 15.09 -1.24
CA GLY A 112 4.60 14.90 0.15
C GLY A 112 4.92 13.50 0.64
N LEU A 113 5.38 13.40 1.90
CA LEU A 113 5.68 12.11 2.53
C LEU A 113 4.45 11.48 3.18
N GLN A 114 3.25 11.74 2.64
CA GLN A 114 2.02 11.12 3.11
C GLN A 114 1.93 9.71 2.50
N VAL A 115 2.69 8.79 3.09
CA VAL A 115 2.45 7.35 2.91
C VAL A 115 1.26 7.01 3.81
N SER A 116 0.10 6.74 3.23
CA SER A 116 -1.11 6.38 3.98
C SER A 116 -0.94 5.01 4.61
N GLY A 117 -0.38 4.99 5.82
CA GLY A 117 -0.10 3.79 6.61
C GLY A 117 1.31 3.25 6.37
N GLN A 118 1.91 2.68 7.41
CA GLN A 118 3.21 1.98 7.34
C GLN A 118 3.11 0.64 6.59
N SER A 119 2.30 0.56 5.52
CA SER A 119 2.12 -0.65 4.73
C SER A 119 3.35 -0.89 3.86
N LEU A 120 3.69 -2.17 3.64
CA LEU A 120 4.81 -2.56 2.79
C LEU A 120 4.62 -2.03 1.35
N SER A 121 3.40 -2.14 0.80
CA SER A 121 3.03 -1.55 -0.48
C SER A 121 3.25 -0.04 -0.56
N GLY A 122 2.90 0.72 0.49
CA GLY A 122 3.13 2.17 0.53
C GLY A 122 4.62 2.54 0.47
N ARG A 123 5.48 1.78 1.16
CA ARG A 123 6.94 1.97 1.10
C ARG A 123 7.52 1.62 -0.27
N LYS A 124 6.99 0.58 -0.92
CA LYS A 124 7.37 0.18 -2.29
C LYS A 124 7.06 1.30 -3.28
N LEU A 125 5.83 1.84 -3.24
CA LEU A 125 5.43 2.97 -4.07
C LEU A 125 6.28 4.21 -3.82
N TRP A 126 6.55 4.54 -2.56
CA TRP A 126 7.35 5.71 -2.19
C TRP A 126 8.79 5.61 -2.70
N ARG A 127 9.43 4.44 -2.59
CA ARG A 127 10.80 4.26 -3.11
C ARG A 127 10.86 4.50 -4.62
N SER A 128 9.88 4.03 -5.38
CA SER A 128 9.80 4.29 -6.83
C SER A 128 9.64 5.77 -7.18
N SER A 129 9.14 6.59 -6.24
CA SER A 129 8.97 8.03 -6.44
C SER A 129 10.26 8.85 -6.29
N GLN A 130 11.33 8.28 -5.70
CA GLN A 130 12.58 9.02 -5.45
C GLN A 130 13.32 9.44 -6.72
N GLY A 131 13.01 8.83 -7.87
CA GLY A 131 13.59 9.17 -9.17
C GLY A 131 12.73 10.13 -10.02
N LEU A 132 11.65 10.69 -9.47
CA LEU A 132 10.78 11.63 -10.19
C LEU A 132 11.27 13.07 -10.04
N ASP A 133 11.10 13.85 -11.12
CA ASP A 133 11.38 15.28 -11.10
C ASP A 133 10.48 16.02 -10.11
N GLY A 134 11.06 16.92 -9.32
CA GLY A 134 10.35 17.66 -8.26
C GLY A 134 9.25 18.60 -8.75
N ASN A 135 9.05 18.75 -10.06
CA ASN A 135 7.97 19.54 -10.67
C ASN A 135 6.72 18.70 -11.00
N ILE A 136 6.72 17.40 -10.67
CA ILE A 136 5.57 16.51 -10.85
C ILE A 136 4.87 16.34 -9.51
N SER A 137 3.57 16.61 -9.49
CA SER A 137 2.66 16.37 -8.37
C SER A 137 1.64 15.31 -8.74
N GLY A 138 0.87 14.81 -7.77
CA GLY A 138 -0.23 13.87 -8.04
C GLY A 138 -0.19 12.62 -7.17
N LYS A 139 -0.83 11.55 -7.62
CA LYS A 139 -1.03 10.33 -6.81
C LYS A 139 -0.56 9.08 -7.53
N GLY A 140 0.20 8.25 -6.80
CA GLY A 140 0.52 6.88 -7.19
C GLY A 140 -0.31 5.92 -6.36
N SER A 141 -1.00 4.99 -6.99
CA SER A 141 -1.91 4.04 -6.31
C SER A 141 -1.58 2.60 -6.70
N TYR A 142 -1.68 1.68 -5.75
CA TYR A 142 -1.65 0.24 -6.00
C TYR A 142 -3.01 -0.40 -5.74
N PHE A 143 -3.45 -1.19 -6.71
CA PHE A 143 -4.67 -1.99 -6.65
C PHE A 143 -4.29 -3.46 -6.69
N ASN A 144 -4.87 -4.24 -5.79
CA ASN A 144 -4.71 -5.69 -5.80
C ASN A 144 -6.07 -6.32 -6.07
N ARG A 145 -6.23 -6.84 -7.28
CA ARG A 145 -7.36 -7.69 -7.65
C ARG A 145 -6.93 -9.13 -7.48
N VAL A 146 -7.88 -10.04 -7.23
CA VAL A 146 -7.66 -11.46 -6.88
C VAL A 146 -6.60 -12.16 -7.74
N LEU A 147 -6.44 -11.76 -9.00
CA LEU A 147 -5.52 -12.36 -9.97
C LEU A 147 -4.44 -11.40 -10.48
N GLU A 148 -4.59 -10.09 -10.26
CA GLU A 148 -3.79 -9.05 -10.93
C GLU A 148 -3.53 -7.87 -9.99
N GLY A 149 -2.25 -7.56 -9.80
CA GLY A 149 -1.83 -6.28 -9.22
C GLY A 149 -1.75 -5.23 -10.32
N GLU A 150 -2.20 -4.01 -10.04
CA GLU A 150 -2.15 -2.86 -10.95
C GLU A 150 -1.55 -1.67 -10.20
N VAL A 151 -0.48 -1.10 -10.75
CA VAL A 151 0.07 0.19 -10.31
C VAL A 151 -0.43 1.27 -11.25
N ARG A 152 -0.97 2.35 -10.68
CA ARG A 152 -1.50 3.50 -11.43
C ARG A 152 -0.85 4.79 -10.96
N ALA A 153 -0.34 5.56 -11.92
CA ALA A 153 0.06 6.94 -11.72
C ALA A 153 -1.03 7.87 -12.26
N ASP A 154 -1.44 8.83 -11.46
CA ASP A 154 -2.23 9.98 -11.88
C ASP A 154 -1.40 11.23 -11.54
N TRP A 155 -0.64 11.73 -12.53
CA TRP A 155 0.29 12.84 -12.36
C TRP A 155 -0.31 14.15 -12.85
N SER A 156 0.08 15.22 -12.17
CA SER A 156 -0.23 16.58 -12.55
C SER A 156 1.02 17.44 -12.59
N ARG A 157 1.09 18.32 -13.59
CA ARG A 157 2.16 19.32 -13.74
C ARG A 157 1.53 20.66 -14.08
N GLU A 158 2.10 21.75 -13.56
CA GLU A 158 1.73 23.08 -14.00
C GLU A 158 2.20 23.31 -15.44
N TRP A 159 1.35 23.89 -16.28
CA TRP A 159 1.74 24.24 -17.65
C TRP A 159 2.88 25.25 -17.63
N SER A 160 3.71 25.28 -18.66
CA SER A 160 4.74 26.31 -18.78
C SER A 160 4.14 27.73 -18.78
N SER A 161 4.90 28.70 -18.26
CA SER A 161 4.40 30.06 -17.99
C SER A 161 3.83 30.75 -19.22
N TRP A 162 4.36 30.48 -20.41
CA TRP A 162 3.87 31.06 -21.65
C TRP A 162 2.50 30.48 -22.05
N VAL A 163 2.26 29.19 -21.81
CA VAL A 163 0.97 28.58 -22.11
C VAL A 163 -0.09 29.07 -21.14
N GLN A 164 0.23 29.14 -19.84
CA GLN A 164 -0.70 29.67 -18.84
C GLN A 164 -1.15 31.09 -19.20
N ASN A 165 -0.22 31.94 -19.63
CA ASN A 165 -0.51 33.33 -19.99
C ASN A 165 -1.38 33.48 -21.25
N ILE A 166 -1.35 32.51 -22.17
CA ILE A 166 -2.05 32.60 -23.46
C ILE A 166 -3.36 31.82 -23.47
N LEU A 167 -3.37 30.59 -22.95
CA LEU A 167 -4.47 29.63 -23.10
C LEU A 167 -5.33 29.50 -21.84
N SER A 168 -4.79 29.74 -20.65
CA SER A 168 -5.55 29.53 -19.40
C SER A 168 -5.01 30.36 -18.23
N PRO A 169 -5.36 31.66 -18.13
CA PRO A 169 -4.95 32.53 -17.03
C PRO A 169 -5.56 32.15 -15.66
N GLN A 170 -6.39 31.10 -15.60
CA GLN A 170 -7.05 30.59 -14.39
C GLN A 170 -6.33 29.38 -13.75
N GLY A 171 -5.09 29.08 -14.15
CA GLY A 171 -4.24 28.10 -13.46
C GLY A 171 -4.69 26.65 -13.63
N ARG A 172 -4.96 26.21 -14.87
CA ARG A 172 -5.22 24.79 -15.15
C ARG A 172 -3.92 23.99 -15.03
N GLN A 173 -3.99 22.86 -14.33
CA GLN A 173 -2.93 21.86 -14.30
C GLN A 173 -3.11 20.89 -15.48
N LEU A 174 -2.01 20.37 -16.01
CA LEU A 174 -2.03 19.25 -16.91
C LEU A 174 -2.13 17.98 -16.06
N GLU A 175 -3.19 17.19 -16.25
CA GLU A 175 -3.39 15.91 -15.56
C GLU A 175 -3.37 14.79 -16.58
N GLU A 176 -2.45 13.83 -16.41
CA GLU A 176 -2.37 12.64 -17.25
C GLU A 176 -2.01 11.44 -16.37
N GLY A 177 -2.43 10.24 -16.77
CA GLY A 177 -2.23 9.03 -15.98
C GLY A 177 -1.88 7.81 -16.82
N ALA A 178 -1.22 6.85 -16.19
CA ALA A 178 -0.84 5.57 -16.78
C ALA A 178 -1.08 4.45 -15.77
N SER A 179 -1.34 3.23 -16.26
CA SER A 179 -1.38 2.05 -15.42
C SER A 179 -0.63 0.88 -16.03
N VAL A 180 0.02 0.10 -15.16
CA VAL A 180 0.85 -1.04 -15.52
C VAL A 180 0.55 -2.18 -14.57
N TYR A 181 0.44 -3.39 -15.13
CA TYR A 181 0.21 -4.60 -14.35
C TYR A 181 1.48 -5.12 -13.71
N VAL A 182 1.36 -5.59 -12.47
CA VAL A 182 2.45 -6.20 -11.72
C VAL A 182 2.53 -7.69 -12.06
N ALA A 183 3.66 -8.10 -12.64
CA ALA A 183 3.93 -9.51 -12.90
C ALA A 183 4.68 -10.16 -11.73
N ASP A 184 3.93 -10.69 -10.75
CA ASP A 184 4.48 -11.47 -9.64
C ASP A 184 3.98 -12.92 -9.62
N PRO A 185 4.72 -13.86 -10.26
CA PRO A 185 4.31 -15.26 -10.29
C PRO A 185 4.33 -15.92 -8.90
N VAL A 186 5.12 -15.42 -7.94
CA VAL A 186 5.24 -16.05 -6.61
C VAL A 186 4.01 -15.75 -5.77
N GLU A 187 3.56 -14.50 -5.74
CA GLU A 187 2.30 -14.11 -5.07
C GLU A 187 1.08 -14.78 -5.74
N PHE A 188 1.11 -14.92 -7.07
CA PHE A 188 0.07 -15.65 -7.80
C PHE A 188 -0.02 -17.12 -7.36
N LEU A 189 1.11 -17.85 -7.39
CA LEU A 189 1.16 -19.26 -6.98
C LEU A 189 0.69 -19.43 -5.53
N ARG A 190 1.11 -18.55 -4.62
CA ARG A 190 0.67 -18.57 -3.22
C ARG A 190 -0.83 -18.36 -3.07
N THR A 191 -1.38 -17.38 -3.79
CA THR A 191 -2.82 -17.08 -3.74
C THR A 191 -3.62 -18.28 -4.23
N VAL A 192 -3.19 -18.89 -5.35
CA VAL A 192 -3.81 -20.10 -5.88
C VAL A 192 -3.71 -21.27 -4.91
N GLU A 193 -2.53 -21.51 -4.31
CA GLU A 193 -2.30 -22.58 -3.34
C GLU A 193 -3.13 -22.40 -2.07
N LEU A 194 -3.21 -21.17 -1.56
CA LEU A 194 -4.04 -20.84 -0.40
C LEU A 194 -5.51 -21.10 -0.70
N VAL A 195 -6.00 -20.62 -1.84
CA VAL A 195 -7.37 -20.88 -2.27
C VAL A 195 -7.61 -22.37 -2.44
N SER A 196 -6.75 -23.11 -3.14
CA SER A 196 -6.94 -24.55 -3.37
C SER A 196 -6.91 -25.36 -2.08
N THR A 197 -5.99 -25.04 -1.17
CA THR A 197 -5.79 -25.78 0.08
C THR A 197 -6.92 -25.52 1.08
N TYR A 198 -7.38 -24.27 1.19
CA TYR A 198 -8.40 -23.90 2.16
C TYR A 198 -9.82 -23.95 1.60
N ALA A 199 -10.04 -23.94 0.28
CA ALA A 199 -11.37 -24.03 -0.31
C ALA A 199 -12.11 -25.32 0.10
N SER A 200 -11.41 -26.45 0.17
CA SER A 200 -12.00 -27.72 0.60
C SER A 200 -12.42 -27.68 2.08
N LYS A 201 -11.59 -27.08 2.94
CA LYS A 201 -11.88 -26.86 4.37
C LYS A 201 -13.04 -25.89 4.56
N LEU A 202 -13.10 -24.79 3.81
CA LEU A 202 -14.21 -23.85 3.82
C LEU A 202 -15.52 -24.52 3.40
N LYS A 203 -15.50 -25.31 2.32
CA LYS A 203 -16.67 -26.06 1.84
C LYS A 203 -17.18 -27.07 2.88
N SER A 204 -16.27 -27.67 3.66
CA SER A 204 -16.66 -28.59 4.75
C SER A 204 -17.23 -27.88 5.98
N ARG A 205 -16.91 -26.60 6.18
CA ARG A 205 -17.26 -25.83 7.37
C ARG A 205 -18.49 -24.93 7.17
N PHE A 206 -18.79 -24.57 5.91
CA PHE A 206 -19.94 -23.76 5.54
C PHE A 206 -20.75 -24.45 4.44
N SER A 207 -22.06 -24.61 4.69
CA SER A 207 -22.96 -25.31 3.78
C SER A 207 -23.45 -24.42 2.63
N SER A 208 -23.37 -23.08 2.78
CA SER A 208 -23.73 -22.12 1.72
C SER A 208 -22.60 -21.14 1.41
N PRO A 209 -22.46 -20.70 0.14
CA PRO A 209 -21.51 -19.65 -0.25
C PRO A 209 -21.76 -18.32 0.47
N GLU A 210 -23.02 -18.00 0.79
CA GLU A 210 -23.36 -16.77 1.50
C GLU A 210 -22.87 -16.76 2.95
N GLU A 211 -23.04 -17.86 3.69
CA GLU A 211 -22.53 -17.98 5.07
C GLU A 211 -21.01 -17.91 5.11
N ALA A 212 -20.34 -18.57 4.17
CA ALA A 212 -18.88 -18.49 4.02
C ALA A 212 -18.44 -17.04 3.77
N SER A 213 -19.12 -16.34 2.86
CA SER A 213 -18.81 -14.93 2.55
C SER A 213 -19.05 -13.99 3.74
N LYS A 214 -20.10 -14.25 4.53
CA LYS A 214 -20.44 -13.46 5.72
C LYS A 214 -19.45 -13.69 6.86
N ALA A 215 -19.06 -14.94 7.09
CA ALA A 215 -18.02 -15.29 8.05
C ALA A 215 -16.66 -14.70 7.64
N LEU A 216 -16.31 -14.75 6.35
CA LEU A 216 -15.11 -14.09 5.83
C LEU A 216 -15.17 -12.58 6.09
N ARG A 217 -16.31 -11.93 5.79
CA ARG A 217 -16.51 -10.49 6.05
C ARG A 217 -16.43 -10.10 7.53
N GLN A 218 -16.77 -11.01 8.44
CA GLN A 218 -16.59 -10.78 9.89
C GLN A 218 -15.15 -10.98 10.36
N LEU A 219 -14.38 -11.83 9.68
CA LEU A 219 -12.94 -12.04 9.93
C LEU A 219 -12.06 -10.97 9.25
N LEU A 220 -12.58 -10.32 8.20
CA LEU A 220 -11.95 -9.14 7.62
C LEU A 220 -12.05 -8.00 8.64
N PRO A 221 -10.93 -7.46 9.13
CA PRO A 221 -10.98 -6.31 10.01
C PRO A 221 -11.66 -5.16 9.25
N GLY A 222 -12.88 -4.79 9.68
CA GLY A 222 -13.30 -3.39 9.64
C GLY A 222 -12.23 -2.59 10.39
N GLU A 223 -11.99 -1.32 9.99
CA GLU A 223 -10.98 -0.46 10.62
C GLU A 223 -10.89 -0.78 12.11
N ALA A 224 -9.82 -1.46 12.49
CA ALA A 224 -9.69 -1.99 13.83
C ALA A 224 -9.64 -0.76 14.71
N GLN A 225 -10.76 -0.45 15.37
CA GLN A 225 -10.74 0.52 16.44
C GLN A 225 -9.68 -0.02 17.40
N PRO A 226 -8.63 0.76 17.69
CA PRO A 226 -7.55 0.27 18.53
C PRO A 226 -8.19 -0.19 19.83
N VAL A 227 -8.08 -1.49 20.12
CA VAL A 227 -8.60 -2.03 21.37
C VAL A 227 -7.65 -1.51 22.43
N ILE A 228 -8.00 -0.37 23.04
CA ILE A 228 -7.17 0.26 24.06
C ILE A 228 -7.22 -0.60 25.31
N ILE A 229 -6.28 -1.54 25.40
CA ILE A 229 -6.07 -2.39 26.56
C ILE A 229 -5.25 -1.60 27.58
N LYS A 230 -5.82 -1.42 28.77
CA LYS A 230 -5.23 -0.62 29.86
C LYS A 230 -4.68 -1.48 31.01
N SER A 231 -4.93 -2.79 30.99
CA SER A 231 -4.50 -3.71 32.04
C SER A 231 -4.38 -5.15 31.53
N GLU A 232 -3.66 -5.98 32.28
CA GLU A 232 -3.49 -7.41 32.01
C GLU A 232 -4.82 -8.18 32.07
N ALA A 233 -5.74 -7.78 32.96
CA ALA A 233 -7.08 -8.38 33.03
C ALA A 233 -7.91 -8.10 31.75
N GLN A 234 -7.79 -6.90 31.18
CA GLN A 234 -8.43 -6.58 29.89
C GLN A 234 -7.75 -7.33 28.73
N ALA A 235 -6.43 -7.45 28.78
CA ALA A 235 -5.66 -8.23 27.81
C ALA A 235 -6.08 -9.71 27.79
N LYS A 236 -6.24 -10.31 28.97
CA LYS A 236 -6.76 -11.67 29.13
C LYS A 236 -8.18 -11.81 28.58
N ALA A 237 -9.09 -10.92 28.97
CA ALA A 237 -10.48 -10.96 28.50
C ALA A 237 -10.56 -10.84 26.96
N TYR A 238 -9.69 -10.01 26.38
CA TYR A 238 -9.55 -9.89 24.94
C TYR A 238 -9.13 -11.22 24.28
N LEU A 239 -8.12 -11.90 24.81
CA LEU A 239 -7.70 -13.21 24.28
C LEU A 239 -8.79 -14.28 24.43
N GLN A 240 -9.51 -14.30 25.56
CA GLN A 240 -10.61 -15.25 25.79
C GLN A 240 -11.74 -15.06 24.77
N GLN A 241 -12.08 -13.80 24.47
CA GLN A 241 -13.07 -13.46 23.45
C GLN A 241 -12.57 -13.83 22.04
N LEU A 242 -11.31 -13.57 21.73
CA LEU A 242 -10.71 -13.81 20.41
C LEU A 242 -10.63 -15.30 20.07
N LEU A 243 -10.25 -16.13 21.05
CA LEU A 243 -10.02 -17.56 20.88
C LEU A 243 -11.24 -18.41 21.24
N HIS A 244 -12.32 -17.80 21.74
CA HIS A 244 -13.52 -18.47 22.25
C HIS A 244 -13.20 -19.59 23.26
N ALA A 245 -12.20 -19.35 24.10
CA ALA A 245 -11.67 -20.34 25.03
C ALA A 245 -11.36 -19.71 26.40
N ASN A 246 -11.32 -20.54 27.42
CA ASN A 246 -11.14 -20.13 28.81
C ASN A 246 -9.76 -20.52 29.35
N GLY A 247 -9.39 -19.88 30.46
CA GLY A 247 -8.17 -20.23 31.18
C GLY A 247 -8.29 -21.56 31.92
N THR A 248 -7.15 -22.21 32.13
CA THR A 248 -7.05 -23.47 32.89
C THR A 248 -5.84 -23.43 33.82
N SER A 249 -5.80 -24.29 34.83
CA SER A 249 -4.63 -24.42 35.69
C SER A 249 -4.02 -25.81 35.52
N LEU A 250 -2.74 -25.85 35.20
CA LEU A 250 -1.97 -27.09 35.05
C LEU A 250 -0.91 -27.19 36.14
N GLU A 251 -0.73 -28.40 36.68
CA GLU A 251 0.32 -28.67 37.66
C GLU A 251 1.68 -28.82 36.98
N THR A 252 2.71 -28.21 37.59
CA THR A 252 4.11 -28.39 37.21
C THR A 252 4.95 -28.68 38.46
N PRO A 253 6.15 -29.27 38.32
CA PRO A 253 7.09 -29.46 39.43
C PRO A 253 7.49 -28.15 40.13
N TYR A 254 7.32 -27.00 39.45
CA TYR A 254 7.59 -25.66 39.95
C TYR A 254 6.33 -24.99 40.55
N GLY A 255 5.27 -25.75 40.77
CA GLY A 255 3.96 -25.32 41.27
C GLY A 255 2.92 -25.12 40.16
N ASN A 256 1.71 -24.72 40.54
CA ASN A 256 0.62 -24.55 39.57
C ASN A 256 0.91 -23.42 38.58
N ARG A 257 0.55 -23.67 37.32
CA ARG A 257 0.60 -22.71 36.22
C ARG A 257 -0.83 -22.39 35.79
N VAL A 258 -1.27 -21.16 36.07
CA VAL A 258 -2.54 -20.63 35.58
C VAL A 258 -2.32 -20.14 34.17
N ILE A 259 -3.00 -20.75 33.20
CA ILE A 259 -2.97 -20.39 31.79
C ILE A 259 -4.14 -19.45 31.51
N ASP A 260 -3.91 -18.34 30.80
CA ASP A 260 -4.97 -17.37 30.51
C ASP A 260 -6.01 -17.90 29.54
N VAL A 261 -5.57 -18.59 28.49
CA VAL A 261 -6.42 -19.29 27.51
C VAL A 261 -5.72 -20.55 27.00
N LEU A 262 -6.43 -21.67 26.98
CA LEU A 262 -5.99 -22.88 26.27
C LEU A 262 -6.91 -23.10 25.07
N ASP A 263 -6.36 -23.01 23.85
CA ASP A 263 -7.17 -23.17 22.64
C ASP A 263 -7.53 -24.64 22.36
N ALA A 264 -8.43 -24.85 21.40
CA ALA A 264 -8.86 -26.21 21.01
C ALA A 264 -7.74 -27.01 20.32
N ASP A 265 -6.73 -26.34 19.79
CA ASP A 265 -5.59 -26.96 19.12
C ASP A 265 -4.49 -27.39 20.11
N GLY A 266 -4.59 -26.98 21.38
CA GLY A 266 -3.69 -27.35 22.48
C GLY A 266 -2.56 -26.35 22.71
N PHE A 267 -2.66 -25.12 22.22
CA PHE A 267 -1.74 -24.02 22.51
C PHE A 267 -2.21 -23.20 23.70
N ALA A 268 -1.28 -22.92 24.62
CA ALA A 268 -1.52 -22.05 25.75
C ALA A 268 -1.16 -20.60 25.38
N HIS A 269 -2.08 -19.68 25.63
CA HIS A 269 -1.91 -18.25 25.34
C HIS A 269 -1.89 -17.46 26.63
N GLU A 270 -0.93 -16.54 26.72
CA GLU A 270 -0.66 -15.73 27.91
C GLU A 270 -0.72 -14.24 27.56
N ALA A 271 -1.46 -13.46 28.34
CA ALA A 271 -1.53 -12.02 28.15
C ALA A 271 -0.47 -11.31 29.01
N LYS A 272 0.36 -10.47 28.40
CA LYS A 272 1.37 -9.65 29.08
C LYS A 272 1.17 -8.18 28.78
N TYR A 273 0.74 -7.43 29.79
CA TYR A 273 0.70 -5.96 29.73
C TYR A 273 1.97 -5.36 30.34
N THR A 274 2.42 -5.89 31.47
CA THR A 274 3.71 -5.56 32.11
C THR A 274 4.38 -6.85 32.56
N VAL A 275 5.71 -6.88 32.54
CA VAL A 275 6.48 -8.08 32.87
C VAL A 275 7.39 -7.84 34.07
N ASN A 276 7.11 -8.55 35.15
CA ASN A 276 8.06 -8.69 36.24
C ASN A 276 9.11 -9.74 35.90
N LYS A 277 10.40 -9.36 35.88
CA LYS A 277 11.52 -10.24 35.49
C LYS A 277 11.65 -11.49 36.34
N THR A 278 11.42 -11.39 37.66
CA THR A 278 11.54 -12.54 38.57
C THR A 278 10.42 -13.55 38.32
N ASP A 279 9.20 -13.05 38.13
CA ASP A 279 8.03 -13.90 37.87
C ASP A 279 8.09 -14.48 36.45
N ALA A 280 8.57 -13.71 35.48
CA ALA A 280 8.69 -14.14 34.09
C ALA A 280 9.60 -15.36 33.97
N LYS A 281 10.75 -15.37 34.64
CA LYS A 281 11.67 -16.50 34.61
C LYS A 281 11.04 -17.79 35.13
N LEU A 282 10.29 -17.70 36.24
CA LEU A 282 9.57 -18.84 36.79
C LEU A 282 8.44 -19.29 35.86
N GLN A 283 7.72 -18.36 35.23
CA GLN A 283 6.67 -18.69 34.26
C GLN A 283 7.24 -19.36 33.01
N ILE A 284 8.38 -18.90 32.49
CA ILE A 284 9.08 -19.53 31.36
C ILE A 284 9.46 -20.97 31.68
N GLN A 285 10.00 -21.23 32.88
CA GLN A 285 10.34 -22.60 33.30
C GLN A 285 9.11 -23.51 33.37
N LYS A 286 7.99 -23.00 33.89
CA LYS A 286 6.72 -23.73 33.92
C LYS A 286 6.21 -24.01 32.50
N ASP A 287 6.23 -23.01 31.63
CA ASP A 287 5.74 -23.09 30.26
C ASP A 287 6.60 -24.06 29.42
N ALA A 288 7.93 -24.00 29.57
CA ALA A 288 8.86 -24.95 28.94
C ALA A 288 8.60 -26.39 29.39
N GLU A 289 8.31 -26.60 30.68
CA GLU A 289 7.98 -27.93 31.20
C GLU A 289 6.64 -28.45 30.67
N LEU A 290 5.63 -27.59 30.54
CA LEU A 290 4.34 -27.96 29.94
C LEU A 290 4.51 -28.41 28.49
N ILE A 291 5.36 -27.72 27.73
CA ILE A 291 5.73 -28.11 26.35
C ILE A 291 6.46 -29.45 26.36
N ARG A 292 7.51 -29.59 27.20
CA ARG A 292 8.36 -30.79 27.27
C ARG A 292 7.59 -32.04 27.69
N THR A 293 6.63 -31.90 28.59
CA THR A 293 5.77 -32.99 29.07
C THR A 293 4.60 -33.29 28.15
N GLY A 294 4.39 -32.49 27.09
CA GLY A 294 3.30 -32.65 26.14
C GLY A 294 1.92 -32.30 26.70
N LYS A 295 1.86 -31.63 27.86
CA LYS A 295 0.59 -31.14 28.44
C LYS A 295 -0.03 -30.02 27.60
N VAL A 296 0.80 -29.30 26.85
CA VAL A 296 0.41 -28.35 25.80
C VAL A 296 1.27 -28.59 24.57
N LYS A 297 0.76 -28.29 23.38
CA LYS A 297 1.53 -28.42 22.12
C LYS A 297 2.51 -27.25 21.93
N GLY A 298 2.22 -26.11 22.54
CA GLY A 298 3.06 -24.91 22.49
C GLY A 298 2.51 -23.81 23.38
N VAL A 299 3.32 -22.78 23.59
CA VAL A 299 2.96 -21.62 24.41
C VAL A 299 3.21 -20.33 23.60
N VAL A 300 2.26 -19.40 23.65
CA VAL A 300 2.31 -18.11 22.99
C VAL A 300 2.14 -17.00 24.02
N TRP A 301 3.13 -16.11 24.12
CA TRP A 301 3.04 -14.90 24.93
C TRP A 301 2.63 -13.71 24.07
N HIS A 302 1.49 -13.12 24.42
CA HIS A 302 0.91 -11.95 23.77
C HIS A 302 1.27 -10.68 24.54
N PHE A 303 2.10 -9.82 23.95
CA PHE A 303 2.50 -8.54 24.53
C PHE A 303 1.63 -7.41 24.02
N PHE A 304 1.07 -6.65 24.95
CA PHE A 304 0.21 -5.51 24.66
C PHE A 304 0.96 -4.20 24.90
N LEU A 305 0.71 -3.20 24.06
CA LEU A 305 1.37 -1.91 24.14
C LEU A 305 1.00 -1.18 25.46
N VAL A 306 2.00 -0.80 26.25
CA VAL A 306 1.75 -0.04 27.48
C VAL A 306 1.44 1.40 27.11
N GLN A 307 0.18 1.81 27.29
CA GLN A 307 -0.31 3.13 26.86
C GLN A 307 0.44 4.31 27.49
N LYS A 308 0.96 4.14 28.71
CA LYS A 308 1.73 5.19 29.40
C LYS A 308 3.09 5.45 28.76
N THR A 309 3.71 4.43 28.18
CA THR A 309 5.09 4.49 27.66
C THR A 309 5.14 4.39 26.13
N GLY A 310 4.05 3.97 25.48
CA GLY A 310 3.99 3.70 24.04
C GLY A 310 4.92 2.58 23.60
N LYS A 311 5.31 1.69 24.53
CA LYS A 311 6.28 0.61 24.30
C LYS A 311 5.77 -0.70 24.87
N PHE A 312 6.18 -1.81 24.26
CA PHE A 312 6.02 -3.14 24.84
C PHE A 312 6.99 -3.33 25.99
N ASP A 313 6.54 -3.97 27.07
CA ASP A 313 7.40 -4.31 28.20
C ASP A 313 8.22 -5.58 27.91
N THR A 314 9.12 -5.46 26.92
CA THR A 314 10.02 -6.52 26.46
C THR A 314 11.46 -6.04 26.47
N THR A 315 12.38 -6.96 26.71
CA THR A 315 13.83 -6.72 26.58
C THR A 315 14.45 -7.77 25.67
N PRO A 316 15.55 -7.46 24.95
CA PRO A 316 16.22 -8.46 24.10
C PRO A 316 16.62 -9.74 24.85
N ALA A 317 16.98 -9.62 26.13
CA ALA A 317 17.30 -10.76 26.99
C ALA A 317 16.09 -11.67 27.22
N LEU A 318 14.93 -11.08 27.52
CA LEU A 318 13.67 -11.83 27.71
C LEU A 318 13.23 -12.54 26.43
N LEU A 319 13.33 -11.87 25.28
CA LEU A 319 12.94 -12.46 24.00
C LEU A 319 13.84 -13.65 23.62
N ARG A 320 15.13 -13.54 23.92
CA ARG A 320 16.06 -14.66 23.73
C ARG A 320 15.70 -15.84 24.64
N GLU A 321 15.42 -15.57 25.91
CA GLU A 321 15.04 -16.62 26.89
C GLU A 321 13.72 -17.31 26.50
N LEU A 322 12.73 -16.57 25.99
CA LEU A 322 11.48 -17.13 25.46
C LEU A 322 11.74 -18.03 24.25
N ALA A 323 12.53 -17.55 23.28
CA ALA A 323 12.85 -18.30 22.07
C ALA A 323 13.65 -19.58 22.37
N GLU A 324 14.62 -19.52 23.29
CA GLU A 324 15.41 -20.68 23.73
C GLU A 324 14.54 -21.79 24.37
N ASN A 325 13.41 -21.41 24.96
CA ASN A 325 12.45 -22.34 25.58
C ASN A 325 11.28 -22.72 24.66
N GLY A 326 11.32 -22.34 23.38
CA GLY A 326 10.29 -22.69 22.39
C GLY A 326 8.96 -21.95 22.60
N ILE A 327 8.98 -20.79 23.28
CA ILE A 327 7.80 -19.96 23.53
C ILE A 327 7.70 -18.90 22.43
N MET A 328 6.56 -18.85 21.76
CA MET A 328 6.30 -17.89 20.67
C MET A 328 5.85 -16.55 21.22
N VAL A 329 6.18 -15.47 20.51
CA VAL A 329 5.88 -14.09 20.92
C VAL A 329 5.02 -13.40 19.86
N VAL A 330 3.92 -12.78 20.29
CA VAL A 330 3.01 -12.00 19.43
C VAL A 330 2.78 -10.62 20.05
N TYR A 331 2.79 -9.57 19.23
CA TYR A 331 2.59 -8.20 19.66
C TYR A 331 1.22 -7.67 19.24
N HIS A 332 0.56 -6.93 20.13
CA HIS A 332 -0.74 -6.30 19.91
C HIS A 332 -0.66 -4.78 20.16
N GLN A 333 -1.05 -3.99 19.16
CA GLN A 333 -1.04 -2.52 19.19
C GLN A 333 -2.46 -1.95 19.28
#